data_AF-A0A9Q3J3K4-F1
#
_entry.id   AF-A0A9Q3J3K4-F1
#
_cell.length_a   1.000
_cell.length_b   1.000
_cell.length_c   1.000
_cell.angle_alpha   90.00
_cell.angle_beta   90.00
_cell.angle_gamma   90.00
#
_symmetry.space_group_name_H-M   'P 1'
#
loop_
_entity.id
_entity.type
_entity.pdbx_description
1 polymer ?
#
loop_
_entity_poly.entity_id
_entity_poly.type
_entity_poly.pdbx_seq_one_letter_code
_entity_poly.pdbx_strand_id
1 'polypeptide(L)'
;MIRRFCAYGLEFKDSDGFTHDWCTLIPALELEYKTSTHSSTGKTPAMLEKGWNPRLPYDTLKKDLVDIHPTARSFKIMLDKARHHAKRCMQDSFGYAKERWDKSHKSPDFKIGDLVLVSTLDFNNIKGPKKFKDSFAGPFMIKALHGTNAVQLDSQVI
;
A
#
# COMPACT_ATOMS: atom_id res chain seq x y z
N MET A 1 -10.25 -23.62 14.06
CA MET A 1 -8.81 -23.44 14.35
C MET A 1 -8.31 -22.29 13.46
N ILE A 2 -8.47 -21.04 13.92
CA ILE A 2 -8.24 -19.84 13.10
C ILE A 2 -6.80 -19.41 13.28
N ARG A 3 -6.06 -19.33 12.16
CA ARG A 3 -4.65 -18.94 12.12
C ARG A 3 -4.49 -17.52 12.64
N ARG A 4 -3.81 -17.38 13.77
CA ARG A 4 -3.40 -16.10 14.38
C ARG A 4 -2.37 -15.45 13.45
N PHE A 5 -2.78 -14.48 12.66
CA PHE A 5 -1.86 -13.70 11.83
C PHE A 5 -1.22 -12.61 12.70
N CYS A 6 0.00 -12.86 13.16
CA CYS A 6 0.91 -11.82 13.59
C CYS A 6 1.39 -11.11 12.33
N ALA A 7 0.83 -9.94 12.02
CA ALA A 7 1.48 -9.06 11.06
C ALA A 7 2.88 -8.75 11.62
N TYR A 8 3.92 -9.16 10.88
CA TYR A 8 5.35 -8.93 11.17
C TYR A 8 6.09 -9.91 12.09
N GLY A 9 5.59 -11.12 12.33
CA GLY A 9 6.40 -12.23 12.89
C GLY A 9 6.96 -12.04 14.31
N LEU A 10 6.57 -10.96 15.00
CA LEU A 10 6.88 -10.70 16.40
C LEU A 10 5.71 -11.18 17.25
N GLU A 11 5.88 -12.28 17.98
CA GLU A 11 4.98 -12.62 19.08
C GLU A 11 5.35 -11.76 20.30
N PHE A 12 4.62 -10.67 20.54
CA PHE A 12 4.75 -9.98 21.81
C PHE A 12 3.77 -10.57 22.81
N LYS A 13 4.29 -11.33 23.78
CA LYS A 13 3.56 -11.74 24.97
C LYS A 13 3.88 -10.73 26.05
N ASP A 14 2.87 -10.00 26.51
CA ASP A 14 3.02 -9.23 27.74
C ASP A 14 3.26 -10.18 28.93
N SER A 15 3.76 -9.68 30.07
CA SER A 15 3.93 -10.51 31.28
C SER A 15 2.64 -11.22 31.71
N ASP A 16 1.49 -10.67 31.30
CA ASP A 16 0.15 -11.13 31.63
C ASP A 16 -0.48 -12.00 30.51
N GLY A 17 0.26 -12.33 29.44
CA GLY A 17 -0.15 -13.31 28.42
C GLY A 17 -1.10 -12.80 27.33
N PHE A 18 -1.42 -11.50 27.26
CA PHE A 18 -2.30 -10.95 26.24
C PHE A 18 -1.62 -10.94 24.85
N THR A 19 -2.18 -11.70 23.91
CA THR A 19 -1.87 -11.61 22.47
C THR A 19 -2.87 -10.65 21.84
N HIS A 20 -2.41 -9.50 21.34
CA HIS A 20 -3.30 -8.53 20.69
C HIS A 20 -3.72 -9.06 19.30
N ASP A 21 -5.02 -9.17 19.04
CA ASP A 21 -5.53 -9.51 17.71
C ASP A 21 -5.37 -8.31 16.77
N TRP A 22 -4.93 -8.55 15.54
CA TRP A 22 -4.65 -7.47 14.59
C TRP A 22 -5.92 -6.65 14.27
N CYS A 23 -7.11 -7.29 14.30
CA CYS A 23 -8.39 -6.62 14.14
C CYS A 23 -8.60 -5.53 15.19
N THR A 24 -8.20 -5.78 16.44
CA THR A 24 -8.32 -4.80 17.54
C THR A 24 -7.36 -3.63 17.39
N LEU A 25 -6.29 -3.79 16.61
CA LEU A 25 -5.30 -2.75 16.35
C LEU A 25 -5.65 -1.88 15.14
N ILE A 26 -6.68 -2.23 14.35
CA ILE A 26 -7.07 -1.48 13.13
C ILE A 26 -7.28 0.02 13.43
N PRO A 27 -8.03 0.44 14.46
CA PRO A 27 -8.24 1.86 14.72
C PRO A 27 -6.93 2.62 15.04
N ALA A 28 -6.00 1.96 15.74
CA ALA A 28 -4.70 2.54 16.05
C ALA A 28 -3.83 2.66 14.79
N LEU A 29 -3.87 1.66 13.91
CA LEU A 29 -3.14 1.66 12.63
C LEU A 29 -3.69 2.72 11.67
N GLU A 30 -5.02 2.88 11.60
CA GLU A 30 -5.66 3.92 10.80
C GLU A 30 -5.23 5.31 11.25
N LEU A 31 -5.22 5.55 12.58
CA LEU A 31 -4.78 6.80 13.16
C LEU A 31 -3.31 7.10 12.80
N GLU A 32 -2.42 6.13 12.99
CA GLU A 32 -1.00 6.26 12.67
C GLU A 32 -0.79 6.50 11.16
N TYR A 33 -1.53 5.81 10.30
CA TYR A 33 -1.47 6.03 8.85
C TYR A 33 -1.87 7.46 8.46
N LYS A 34 -2.93 8.00 9.08
CA LYS A 34 -3.41 9.37 8.84
C LYS A 34 -2.42 10.44 9.34
N THR A 35 -1.68 10.17 10.40
CA THR A 35 -0.72 11.11 11.00
C THR A 35 0.71 10.94 10.52
N SER A 36 1.03 9.85 9.81
CA SER A 36 2.38 9.61 9.28
C SER A 36 2.62 10.36 7.98
N THR A 37 3.83 10.92 7.82
CA THR A 37 4.22 11.65 6.61
C THR A 37 4.44 10.67 5.46
N HIS A 38 3.70 10.85 4.37
CA HIS A 38 3.86 10.00 3.19
C HIS A 38 5.02 10.46 2.32
N SER A 39 5.83 9.52 1.81
CA SER A 39 7.06 9.81 1.06
C SER A 39 6.82 10.56 -0.24
N SER A 40 5.71 10.28 -0.94
CA SER A 40 5.39 10.94 -2.21
C SER A 40 4.88 12.37 -2.07
N THR A 41 4.18 12.69 -0.99
CA THR A 41 3.54 14.01 -0.79
C THR A 41 4.32 14.88 0.19
N GLY A 42 5.21 14.31 0.99
CA GLY A 42 5.93 14.99 2.08
C GLY A 42 5.01 15.50 3.20
N LYS A 43 3.71 15.15 3.16
CA LYS A 43 2.68 15.60 4.10
C LYS A 43 1.92 14.40 4.65
N THR A 44 1.27 14.59 5.79
CA THR A 44 0.40 13.58 6.39
C THR A 44 -0.96 13.58 5.67
N PRO A 45 -1.63 12.42 5.52
CA PRO A 45 -2.96 12.38 4.93
C PRO A 45 -3.98 13.27 5.65
N ALA A 46 -3.95 13.33 7.00
CA ALA A 46 -4.83 14.20 7.76
C ALA A 46 -4.63 15.69 7.47
N MET A 47 -3.37 16.12 7.26
CA MET A 47 -3.06 17.50 6.87
C MET A 47 -3.59 17.82 5.46
N LEU A 48 -3.51 16.87 4.52
CA LEU A 48 -3.99 17.08 3.16
C LEU A 48 -5.52 17.08 3.06
N GLU A 49 -6.19 16.20 3.80
CA GLU A 49 -7.65 16.05 3.80
C GLU A 49 -8.33 17.15 4.63
N LYS A 50 -7.83 17.42 5.84
CA LYS A 50 -8.51 18.25 6.84
C LYS A 50 -7.81 19.57 7.13
N GLY A 51 -6.56 19.75 6.68
CA GLY A 51 -5.76 20.94 6.97
C GLY A 51 -5.14 20.97 8.36
N TRP A 52 -5.29 19.91 9.17
CA TRP A 52 -4.69 19.81 10.51
C TRP A 52 -4.41 18.35 10.88
N ASN A 53 -3.44 18.16 11.78
CA ASN A 53 -3.12 16.85 12.35
C ASN A 53 -3.69 16.72 13.76
N PRO A 54 -4.33 15.60 14.11
CA PRO A 54 -4.77 15.35 15.47
C PRO A 54 -3.57 15.25 16.42
N ARG A 55 -3.71 15.83 17.62
CA ARG A 55 -2.72 15.67 18.68
C ARG A 55 -2.82 14.27 19.27
N LEU A 56 -1.75 13.50 19.20
CA LEU A 56 -1.71 12.15 19.73
C LEU A 56 -1.34 12.16 21.23
N PRO A 57 -1.73 11.13 22.00
CA PRO A 57 -1.33 11.01 23.40
C PRO A 57 0.18 11.10 23.61
N TYR A 58 0.97 10.51 22.69
CA TYR A 58 2.43 10.60 22.76
C TYR A 58 2.97 12.02 22.56
N ASP A 59 2.30 12.86 21.79
CA ASP A 59 2.68 14.28 21.62
C ASP A 59 2.43 15.10 22.89
N THR A 60 1.51 14.61 23.74
CA THR A 60 1.04 15.31 24.95
C THR A 60 1.71 14.79 26.22
N LEU A 61 2.28 13.57 26.20
CA LEU A 61 3.04 13.02 27.31
C LEU A 61 4.30 13.86 27.54
N LYS A 62 4.30 14.65 28.63
CA LYS A 62 5.52 15.36 29.06
C LYS A 62 6.62 14.34 29.33
N LYS A 63 7.83 14.60 28.80
CA LYS A 63 9.00 13.75 29.04
C LYS A 63 9.42 13.71 30.53
N ASP A 64 8.93 14.67 31.32
CA ASP A 64 9.35 14.93 32.70
C ASP A 64 8.40 14.33 33.77
N LEU A 65 7.57 13.34 33.44
CA LEU A 65 6.82 12.63 34.50
C LEU A 65 7.77 11.74 35.31
N VAL A 66 8.00 12.15 36.56
CA VAL A 66 8.96 11.56 37.49
C VAL A 66 8.57 10.15 37.97
N ASP A 67 7.31 9.74 37.79
CA ASP A 67 6.85 8.41 38.19
C ASP A 67 6.01 7.74 37.09
N ILE A 68 6.63 6.82 36.35
CA ILE A 68 5.98 6.03 35.31
C ILE A 68 5.89 4.60 35.84
N HIS A 69 4.67 4.06 35.93
CA HIS A 69 4.44 2.67 36.34
C HIS A 69 5.31 1.70 35.53
N PRO A 70 5.96 0.69 36.16
CA PRO A 70 6.91 -0.21 35.49
C PRO A 70 6.32 -0.91 34.26
N THR A 71 5.04 -1.29 34.29
CA THR A 71 4.31 -1.86 33.15
C THR A 71 4.15 -0.89 31.98
N ALA A 72 3.90 0.39 32.25
CA ALA A 72 3.80 1.39 31.19
C ALA A 72 5.17 1.61 30.51
N ARG A 73 6.26 1.51 31.28
CA ARG A 73 7.63 1.56 30.75
C ARG A 73 7.94 0.36 29.86
N SER A 74 7.63 -0.87 30.29
CA SER A 74 7.85 -2.07 29.48
C SER A 74 7.02 -2.05 28.19
N PHE A 75 5.76 -1.62 28.27
CA PHE A 75 4.87 -1.46 27.12
C PHE A 75 5.40 -0.43 26.11
N LYS A 76 5.92 0.71 26.59
CA LYS A 76 6.54 1.71 25.70
C LYS A 76 7.74 1.15 24.95
N ILE A 77 8.65 0.46 25.65
CA ILE A 77 9.84 -0.15 25.03
C ILE A 77 9.43 -1.17 23.97
N MET A 78 8.37 -1.94 24.23
CA MET A 78 7.80 -2.87 23.27
C MET A 78 7.27 -2.16 22.03
N LEU A 79 6.44 -1.13 22.21
CA LEU A 79 5.85 -0.37 21.12
C LEU A 79 6.92 0.28 20.26
N ASP A 80 7.96 0.85 20.88
CA ASP A 80 9.08 1.44 20.16
C ASP A 80 9.82 0.39 19.33
N LYS A 81 10.11 -0.79 19.88
CA LYS A 81 10.73 -1.89 19.12
C LYS A 81 9.86 -2.34 17.94
N ALA A 82 8.56 -2.51 18.16
CA ALA A 82 7.60 -2.89 17.11
C ALA A 82 7.54 -1.83 15.99
N ARG A 83 7.50 -0.54 16.36
CA ARG A 83 7.52 0.57 15.40
C ARG A 83 8.80 0.59 14.55
N HIS A 84 9.97 0.43 15.17
CA HIS A 84 11.24 0.40 14.43
C HIS A 84 11.30 -0.80 13.47
N HIS A 85 10.81 -1.96 13.91
CA HIS A 85 10.74 -3.15 13.06
C HIS A 85 9.79 -2.95 11.87
N ALA A 86 8.58 -2.44 12.11
CA ALA A 86 7.61 -2.15 11.05
C ALA A 86 8.16 -1.15 10.03
N LYS A 87 8.80 -0.08 10.50
CA LYS A 87 9.44 0.93 9.63
C LYS A 87 10.52 0.30 8.74
N ARG A 88 11.35 -0.60 9.29
CA ARG A 88 12.36 -1.33 8.51
C ARG A 88 11.71 -2.21 7.45
N CYS A 89 10.74 -3.04 7.81
CA CYS A 89 10.03 -3.89 6.86
C CYS A 89 9.38 -3.09 5.72
N MET A 90 8.81 -1.91 6.03
CA MET A 90 8.25 -1.02 5.02
C MET A 90 9.34 -0.48 4.07
N GLN A 91 10.46 -0.01 4.61
CA GLN A 91 11.58 0.50 3.82
C GLN A 91 12.17 -0.58 2.90
N ASP A 92 12.35 -1.79 3.42
CA ASP A 92 12.85 -2.93 2.64
C ASP A 92 11.87 -3.31 1.52
N SER A 93 10.57 -3.34 1.83
CA SER A 93 9.52 -3.64 0.85
C SER A 93 9.43 -2.58 -0.26
N PHE A 94 9.48 -1.30 0.10
CA PHE A 94 9.48 -0.20 -0.88
C PHE A 94 10.75 -0.19 -1.73
N GLY A 95 11.91 -0.44 -1.13
CA GLY A 95 13.18 -0.56 -1.84
C GLY A 95 13.15 -1.71 -2.84
N TYR A 96 12.71 -2.89 -2.41
CA TYR A 96 12.57 -4.07 -3.27
C TYR A 96 11.61 -3.82 -4.44
N ALA A 97 10.44 -3.25 -4.17
CA ALA A 97 9.44 -2.97 -5.20
C ALA A 97 9.98 -1.98 -6.26
N LYS A 98 10.66 -0.92 -5.81
CA LYS A 98 11.30 0.06 -6.70
C LYS A 98 12.39 -0.58 -7.55
N GLU A 99 13.32 -1.30 -6.93
CA GLU A 99 14.43 -1.95 -7.65
C GLU A 99 13.92 -2.94 -8.70
N ARG A 100 12.89 -3.72 -8.37
CA ARG A 100 12.30 -4.68 -9.31
C ARG A 100 11.58 -3.97 -10.46
N TRP A 101 10.86 -2.89 -10.17
CA TRP A 101 10.24 -2.05 -11.18
C TRP A 101 11.29 -1.47 -12.12
N ASP A 102 12.30 -0.80 -11.58
CA ASP A 102 13.36 -0.15 -12.37
C ASP A 102 14.13 -1.15 -13.27
N LYS A 103 14.33 -2.39 -12.80
CA LYS A 103 15.00 -3.45 -13.59
C LYS A 103 14.14 -4.05 -14.71
N SER A 104 12.85 -4.24 -14.46
CA SER A 104 11.96 -4.99 -15.37
C SER A 104 11.09 -4.11 -16.25
N HIS A 105 10.86 -2.87 -15.84
CA HIS A 105 9.98 -1.96 -16.54
C HIS A 105 10.63 -1.50 -17.85
N LYS A 106 10.01 -1.90 -18.96
CA LYS A 106 10.30 -1.37 -20.29
C LYS A 106 9.10 -0.56 -20.71
N SER A 107 9.30 0.74 -20.92
CA SER A 107 8.26 1.59 -21.48
C SER A 107 8.12 1.26 -22.97
N PRO A 108 6.96 0.74 -23.43
CA PRO A 108 6.72 0.50 -24.84
C PRO A 108 6.65 1.84 -25.59
N ASP A 109 7.35 1.94 -26.71
CA ASP A 109 7.26 3.10 -27.60
C ASP A 109 6.21 2.80 -28.68
N PHE A 110 5.04 3.43 -28.55
CA PHE A 110 3.92 3.26 -29.46
C PHE A 110 3.87 4.41 -30.46
N LYS A 111 3.64 4.10 -31.74
CA LYS A 111 3.45 5.11 -32.78
C LYS A 111 2.02 5.09 -33.30
N ILE A 112 1.57 6.26 -33.75
CA ILE A 112 0.27 6.38 -34.44
C ILE A 112 0.34 5.52 -35.70
N GLY A 113 -0.67 4.67 -35.89
CA GLY A 113 -0.72 3.69 -36.98
C GLY A 113 -0.24 2.28 -36.61
N ASP A 114 0.40 2.08 -35.46
CA ASP A 114 0.77 0.74 -35.01
C ASP A 114 -0.47 -0.11 -34.71
N LEU A 115 -0.36 -1.41 -34.99
CA LEU A 115 -1.39 -2.39 -34.68
C LEU A 115 -1.07 -3.05 -33.34
N VAL A 116 -2.01 -2.94 -32.40
CA VAL A 116 -1.86 -3.48 -31.04
C VAL A 116 -3.00 -4.41 -30.67
N LEU A 117 -2.67 -5.38 -29.83
CA LEU A 117 -3.62 -6.30 -29.22
C LEU A 117 -4.00 -5.80 -27.84
N VAL A 118 -5.29 -5.81 -27.53
CA VAL A 118 -5.81 -5.37 -26.23
C VAL A 118 -6.17 -6.57 -25.39
N SER A 119 -5.70 -6.62 -24.14
CA SER A 119 -6.00 -7.73 -23.25
C SER A 119 -7.50 -7.79 -22.90
N THR A 120 -8.12 -8.96 -23.02
CA THR A 120 -9.55 -9.18 -22.76
C THR A 120 -9.87 -9.38 -21.28
N LEU A 121 -8.89 -9.27 -20.38
CA LEU A 121 -9.02 -9.58 -18.95
C LEU A 121 -10.19 -8.83 -18.31
N ASP A 122 -10.26 -7.51 -18.55
CA ASP A 122 -11.24 -6.60 -17.96
C ASP A 122 -12.49 -6.37 -18.84
N PHE A 123 -12.55 -7.01 -20.00
CA PHE A 123 -13.71 -6.91 -20.88
C PHE A 123 -14.82 -7.86 -20.44
N ASN A 124 -15.90 -7.29 -19.91
CA ASN A 124 -17.11 -8.01 -19.51
C ASN A 124 -18.11 -8.21 -20.66
N ASN A 125 -17.92 -7.52 -21.79
CA ASN A 125 -18.85 -7.52 -22.92
C ASN A 125 -18.48 -8.52 -24.03
N ILE A 126 -17.43 -9.32 -23.84
CA ILE A 126 -17.03 -10.35 -24.80
C ILE A 126 -17.81 -11.62 -24.48
N LYS A 127 -18.58 -12.12 -25.46
CA LYS A 127 -19.40 -13.32 -25.30
C LYS A 127 -18.52 -14.55 -25.09
N GLY A 128 -18.90 -15.39 -24.12
CA GLY A 128 -18.32 -16.72 -23.92
C GLY A 128 -17.85 -16.99 -22.49
N PRO A 129 -17.59 -18.26 -22.15
CA PRO A 129 -17.08 -18.65 -20.84
C PRO A 129 -15.65 -18.11 -20.61
N LYS A 130 -15.38 -17.56 -19.42
CA LYS A 130 -14.11 -16.90 -19.05
C LYS A 130 -12.84 -17.74 -19.30
N LYS A 131 -12.96 -19.08 -19.32
CA LYS A 131 -11.82 -20.00 -19.57
C LYS A 131 -11.51 -20.23 -21.05
N PHE A 132 -12.47 -19.96 -21.95
CA PHE A 132 -12.34 -20.17 -23.39
C PHE A 132 -12.38 -18.86 -24.19
N LYS A 133 -12.33 -17.70 -23.52
CA LYS A 133 -12.16 -16.43 -24.20
C LYS A 133 -10.69 -16.25 -24.60
N ASP A 134 -10.46 -15.72 -25.80
CA ASP A 134 -9.12 -15.32 -26.22
C ASP A 134 -8.59 -14.27 -25.24
N SER A 135 -7.31 -14.37 -24.87
CA SER A 135 -6.69 -13.46 -23.89
C SER A 135 -6.47 -12.04 -24.44
N PHE A 136 -6.54 -11.90 -25.76
CA PHE A 136 -6.34 -10.64 -26.47
C PHE A 136 -7.36 -10.48 -27.60
N ALA A 137 -7.80 -9.24 -27.83
CA ALA A 137 -8.67 -8.86 -28.95
C ALA A 137 -7.95 -7.86 -29.86
N GLY A 138 -8.32 -7.85 -31.14
CA GLY A 138 -7.69 -7.02 -32.16
C GLY A 138 -6.93 -7.85 -33.19
N PRO A 139 -6.22 -7.22 -34.15
CA PRO A 139 -5.46 -5.98 -33.98
C PRO A 139 -6.26 -4.68 -34.13
N PHE A 140 -6.03 -3.72 -33.25
CA PHE A 140 -6.56 -2.35 -33.35
C PHE A 140 -5.47 -1.37 -33.71
N MET A 141 -5.79 -0.38 -34.53
CA MET A 141 -4.86 0.68 -34.90
C MET A 141 -4.84 1.79 -33.85
N ILE A 142 -3.64 2.27 -33.50
CA ILE A 142 -3.48 3.44 -32.63
C ILE A 142 -3.84 4.71 -33.41
N LYS A 143 -4.89 5.40 -32.95
CA LYS A 143 -5.39 6.66 -33.52
C LYS A 143 -4.69 7.89 -32.95
N ALA A 144 -4.46 7.90 -31.64
CA ALA A 144 -3.81 9.01 -30.95
C ALA A 144 -3.08 8.54 -29.69
N LEU A 145 -2.04 9.27 -29.30
CA LEU A 145 -1.29 9.06 -28.07
C LEU A 145 -1.64 10.17 -27.08
N HIS A 146 -2.19 9.82 -25.91
CA HIS A 146 -2.57 10.77 -24.85
C HIS A 146 -1.52 10.85 -23.73
N GLY A 147 -0.51 9.98 -23.76
CA GLY A 147 0.64 9.96 -22.85
C GLY A 147 1.46 8.70 -23.04
N THR A 148 2.50 8.50 -22.21
CA THR A 148 3.40 7.32 -22.32
C THR A 148 2.67 5.98 -22.16
N ASN A 149 1.61 5.95 -21.34
CA ASN A 149 0.88 4.72 -21.01
C ASN A 149 -0.57 4.72 -21.51
N ALA A 150 -1.00 5.77 -22.22
CA ALA A 150 -2.40 5.96 -22.60
C ALA A 150 -2.50 6.19 -24.11
N VAL A 151 -3.11 5.23 -24.80
CA VAL A 151 -3.31 5.25 -26.25
C VAL A 151 -4.79 5.17 -26.57
N GLN A 152 -5.22 5.94 -27.57
CA GLN A 152 -6.56 5.86 -28.13
C GLN A 152 -6.52 4.95 -29.35
N LEU A 153 -7.41 3.96 -29.35
CA LEU A 153 -7.53 2.97 -30.42
C LEU A 153 -8.70 3.33 -31.32
N ASP A 154 -8.59 2.99 -32.60
CA ASP A 154 -9.73 3.06 -33.51
C ASP A 154 -10.64 1.85 -33.28
N SER A 155 -11.93 2.12 -33.05
CA SER A 155 -12.95 1.09 -32.86
C SER A 155 -13.46 0.51 -34.19
N GLN A 156 -12.99 1.01 -35.33
CA GLN A 156 -13.36 0.53 -36.67
C GLN A 156 -12.30 -0.39 -37.29
N VAL A 157 -11.98 -1.51 -36.66
CA VAL A 157 -11.41 -2.65 -37.40
C VAL A 157 -11.93 -3.96 -36.81
N ILE A 158 -13.20 -4.29 -37.12
CA ILE A 158 -13.70 -5.60 -37.59
C ILE A 158 -14.92 -5.30 -38.47
#